data_AF-A0A921B3Z6-F1
#
_entry.id   AF-A0A921B3Z6-F1
#
_cell.length_a   1.000
_cell.length_b   1.000
_cell.length_c   1.000
_cell.angle_alpha   90.00
_cell.angle_beta   90.00
_cell.angle_gamma   90.00
#
_symmetry.space_group_name_H-M   'P 1'
#
loop_
_entity.id
_entity.type
_entity.pdbx_description
1 polymer ?
#
loop_
_entity_poly.entity_id
_entity_poly.type
_entity_poly.pdbx_seq_one_letter_code
_entity_poly.pdbx_strand_id
1 'polypeptide(L)'
;MNSTDKENLDYEYHVGPVEGSGTITMNLKLGDPYLDSHPKSYYVHNSDELTEYFTVYPDGLVFFFHKTNTQIDVYTNREFELKDNGDFVLVSR
;
A
#
# COMPACT_ATOMS: atom_id res chain seq x y z
N MET A 1 24.07 -16.36 -13.56
CA MET A 1 23.35 -16.34 -12.26
C MET A 1 22.46 -15.12 -12.29
N ASN A 2 21.14 -15.28 -12.44
CA ASN A 2 20.20 -14.19 -12.20
C ASN A 2 19.22 -14.71 -11.15
N SER A 3 19.54 -14.45 -9.88
CA SER A 3 18.52 -14.46 -8.84
C SER A 3 17.57 -13.33 -9.21
N THR A 4 16.39 -13.67 -9.71
CA THR A 4 15.27 -12.73 -9.66
C THR A 4 14.89 -12.73 -8.19
N ASP A 5 15.51 -11.84 -7.41
CA ASP A 5 15.13 -11.64 -6.03
C ASP A 5 13.64 -11.27 -6.06
N LYS A 6 12.81 -12.24 -5.69
CA LYS A 6 11.39 -12.01 -5.50
C LYS A 6 11.33 -11.18 -4.24
N GLU A 7 11.19 -9.87 -4.39
CA GLU A 7 10.93 -9.00 -3.26
C GLU A 7 9.58 -9.43 -2.66
N ASN A 8 9.63 -9.97 -1.45
CA ASN A 8 8.44 -10.39 -0.71
C ASN A 8 7.77 -9.15 -0.12
N LEU A 9 6.48 -9.27 0.20
CA LEU A 9 5.75 -8.22 0.93
C LEU A 9 6.10 -8.32 2.42
N ASP A 10 7.29 -7.84 2.78
CA ASP A 10 7.87 -8.03 4.11
C ASP A 10 7.42 -6.98 5.15
N TYR A 11 6.76 -5.90 4.72
CA TYR A 11 6.29 -4.83 5.59
C TYR A 11 4.77 -4.77 5.62
N GLU A 12 4.21 -4.66 6.83
CA GLU A 12 2.77 -4.66 7.10
C GLU A 12 2.40 -3.46 7.97
N TYR A 13 1.29 -2.80 7.59
CA TYR A 13 0.77 -1.62 8.26
C TYR A 13 -0.73 -1.72 8.42
N HIS A 14 -1.22 -1.30 9.58
CA HIS A 14 -2.63 -1.36 9.91
C HIS A 14 -3.19 0.04 10.07
N VAL A 15 -4.26 0.31 9.35
CA VAL A 15 -5.03 1.54 9.47
C VAL A 15 -6.39 1.18 10.04
N GLY A 16 -6.54 1.44 11.34
CA GLY A 16 -7.75 1.15 12.10
C GLY A 16 -8.96 1.98 11.65
N PRO A 17 -10.15 1.69 12.20
CA PRO A 17 -11.37 2.39 11.83
C PRO A 17 -11.34 3.84 12.33
N VAL A 18 -11.94 4.77 11.58
CA VAL A 18 -12.18 6.12 12.12
C VAL A 18 -13.29 6.01 13.16
N GLU A 19 -13.10 6.63 14.31
CA GLU A 19 -14.22 6.83 15.23
C GLU A 19 -15.30 7.70 14.55
N GLY A 20 -16.51 7.17 14.36
CA GLY A 20 -17.66 7.87 13.75
C GLY A 20 -17.81 7.64 12.23
N SER A 21 -18.49 8.56 11.53
CA SER A 21 -18.75 8.51 10.08
C SER A 21 -17.65 9.20 9.24
N GLY A 22 -16.42 9.19 9.71
CA GLY A 22 -15.29 9.88 9.08
C GLY A 22 -14.71 9.16 7.87
N THR A 23 -13.90 9.87 7.09
CA THR A 23 -13.12 9.31 5.97
C THR A 23 -11.64 9.26 6.35
N ILE A 24 -10.97 8.13 6.12
CA ILE A 24 -9.51 8.04 6.18
C ILE A 24 -8.94 8.45 4.84
N THR A 25 -7.95 9.33 4.85
CA THR A 25 -7.13 9.62 3.68
C THR A 25 -5.70 9.18 3.97
N MET A 26 -5.18 8.24 3.19
CA MET A 26 -3.77 7.86 3.20
C MET A 26 -3.07 8.59 2.06
N ASN A 27 -2.08 9.41 2.40
CA ASN A 27 -1.31 10.15 1.41
C ASN A 27 0.02 9.45 1.17
N LEU A 28 0.09 8.67 0.09
CA LEU A 28 1.29 7.95 -0.27
C LEU A 28 2.34 8.92 -0.85
N LYS A 29 3.49 9.03 -0.19
CA LYS A 29 4.61 9.90 -0.59
C LYS A 29 5.83 9.06 -0.94
N LEU A 30 6.02 8.83 -2.24
CA LEU A 30 7.11 8.00 -2.79
C LEU A 30 8.36 8.81 -3.19
N GLY A 31 8.24 10.13 -3.28
CA GLY A 31 9.33 11.03 -3.69
C GLY A 31 9.49 11.17 -5.22
N ASP A 32 10.45 12.00 -5.62
CA ASP A 32 10.67 12.45 -7.00
C ASP A 32 10.74 11.34 -8.06
N PRO A 33 11.34 10.15 -7.82
CA PRO A 33 11.43 9.10 -8.83
C PRO A 33 10.07 8.56 -9.32
N TYR A 34 8.99 8.86 -8.60
CA TYR A 34 7.66 8.34 -8.89
C TYR A 34 6.68 9.40 -9.39
N LEU A 35 7.09 10.68 -9.51
CA LEU A 35 6.21 11.78 -9.93
C LEU A 35 5.52 11.51 -11.27
N ASP A 36 6.26 10.94 -12.23
CA ASP A 36 5.76 10.59 -13.56
C ASP A 36 5.59 9.07 -13.73
N SER A 37 5.49 8.33 -12.63
CA SER A 37 5.30 6.88 -12.71
C SER A 37 3.86 6.52 -13.08
N HIS A 38 3.72 5.45 -13.87
CA HIS A 38 2.42 4.91 -14.26
C HIS A 38 2.27 3.51 -13.67
N PRO A 39 1.91 3.39 -12.38
CA PRO A 39 1.72 2.09 -11.76
C PRO A 39 0.52 1.36 -12.38
N LYS A 40 0.55 0.03 -12.30
CA LYS A 40 -0.59 -0.82 -12.65
C LYS A 40 -1.37 -1.20 -11.41
N SER A 41 -2.66 -1.04 -11.52
CA SER A 41 -3.63 -1.25 -10.45
C SER A 41 -4.54 -2.40 -10.81
N TYR A 42 -4.80 -3.27 -9.84
CA TYR A 42 -5.65 -4.44 -10.00
C TYR A 42 -6.61 -4.54 -8.82
N TYR A 43 -7.81 -5.01 -9.10
CA TYR A 43 -8.88 -5.14 -8.14
C TYR A 43 -9.34 -6.59 -8.12
N VAL A 44 -9.37 -7.18 -6.95
CA VAL A 44 -9.96 -8.51 -6.72
C VAL A 44 -11.21 -8.29 -5.87
N HIS A 45 -12.34 -8.57 -6.48
CA HIS A 45 -13.64 -8.53 -5.82
C HIS A 45 -14.01 -9.94 -5.38
N ASN A 46 -14.19 -10.13 -4.07
CA ASN A 46 -14.94 -11.26 -3.57
C ASN A 46 -16.40 -10.85 -3.36
N SER A 47 -17.35 -11.74 -3.65
CA SER A 47 -18.77 -11.43 -3.86
C SER A 47 -19.52 -10.82 -2.67
N ASP A 48 -18.93 -10.80 -1.47
CA ASP A 48 -19.64 -10.52 -0.21
C ASP A 48 -18.87 -9.58 0.75
N GLU A 49 -18.28 -8.50 0.23
CA GLU A 49 -17.61 -7.42 1.00
C GLU A 49 -16.20 -7.71 1.55
N LEU A 50 -15.32 -8.26 0.70
CA LEU A 50 -13.87 -8.14 0.86
C LEU A 50 -13.29 -7.59 -0.44
N THR A 51 -12.64 -6.41 -0.35
CA THR A 51 -12.00 -5.75 -1.50
C THR A 51 -10.51 -5.79 -1.31
N GLU A 52 -9.84 -6.47 -2.23
CA GLU A 52 -8.39 -6.51 -2.33
C GLU A 52 -7.94 -5.65 -3.51
N TYR A 53 -6.89 -4.87 -3.30
CA TYR A 53 -6.34 -3.98 -4.31
C TYR A 53 -4.82 -4.08 -4.32
N PHE A 54 -4.22 -4.24 -5.50
CA PHE A 54 -2.77 -4.27 -5.64
C PHE A 54 -2.28 -3.24 -6.66
N THR A 55 -1.24 -2.50 -6.27
CA THR A 55 -0.54 -1.52 -7.11
C THR A 55 0.89 -1.98 -7.32
N VAL A 56 1.33 -2.04 -8.57
CA VAL A 56 2.71 -2.39 -8.94
C VAL A 56 3.31 -1.23 -9.72
N TYR A 57 4.40 -0.68 -9.19
CA TYR A 57 5.18 0.38 -9.82
C TYR A 57 6.19 -0.18 -10.83
N PRO A 58 6.66 0.62 -11.80
CA PRO A 58 7.58 0.15 -12.84
C PRO A 58 8.90 -0.42 -12.32
N ASP A 59 9.35 -0.01 -11.13
CA ASP A 59 10.57 -0.47 -10.48
C ASP A 59 10.37 -1.69 -9.58
N GLY A 60 9.16 -2.26 -9.55
CA GLY A 60 8.84 -3.44 -8.75
C GLY A 60 8.32 -3.13 -7.34
N LEU A 61 8.21 -1.86 -6.91
CA LEU A 61 7.51 -1.53 -5.67
C LEU A 61 6.05 -1.99 -5.75
N VAL A 62 5.60 -2.73 -4.74
CA VAL A 62 4.25 -3.28 -4.62
C VAL A 62 3.56 -2.74 -3.39
N PHE A 63 2.29 -2.40 -3.54
CA PHE A 63 1.35 -2.25 -2.43
C PHE A 63 0.20 -3.23 -2.62
N PHE A 64 -0.10 -3.98 -1.59
CA PHE A 64 -1.30 -4.80 -1.48
C PHE A 64 -2.14 -4.27 -0.33
N PHE A 65 -3.36 -3.85 -0.65
CA PHE A 65 -4.33 -3.33 0.29
C PHE A 65 -5.43 -4.36 0.46
N HIS A 66 -5.62 -4.79 1.71
CA HIS A 66 -6.68 -5.69 2.10
C HIS A 66 -7.63 -4.94 3.04
N LYS A 67 -8.84 -4.65 2.54
CA LYS A 67 -9.87 -3.98 3.35
C LYS A 67 -10.76 -5.02 4.01
N THR A 68 -10.86 -4.95 5.34
CA THR A 68 -11.85 -5.69 6.13
C THR A 68 -12.95 -4.75 6.63
N ASN A 69 -13.88 -5.29 7.42
CA ASN A 69 -14.93 -4.50 8.08
C ASN A 69 -14.40 -3.60 9.20
N THR A 70 -13.19 -3.87 9.71
CA THR A 70 -12.65 -3.20 10.90
C THR A 70 -11.39 -2.41 10.62
N GLN A 71 -10.66 -2.69 9.53
CA GLN A 71 -9.39 -2.01 9.22
C GLN A 71 -9.00 -2.13 7.74
N ILE A 72 -7.97 -1.39 7.35
CA ILE A 72 -7.23 -1.58 6.11
C ILE A 72 -5.83 -2.07 6.45
N ASP A 73 -5.48 -3.23 5.92
CA ASP A 73 -4.12 -3.78 6.00
C ASP A 73 -3.38 -3.43 4.72
N VAL A 74 -2.16 -2.91 4.87
CA VAL A 74 -1.28 -2.53 3.76
C VAL A 74 0.00 -3.34 3.85
N TYR A 75 0.26 -4.11 2.81
CA TYR A 75 1.47 -4.92 2.67
C TYR A 75 2.32 -4.37 1.53
N THR A 76 3.62 -4.25 1.75
CA THR A 76 4.55 -3.70 0.76
C THR A 76 5.93 -4.34 0.88
N ASN A 77 6.69 -4.30 -0.20
CA ASN A 77 8.06 -4.81 -0.28
C ASN A 77 9.13 -3.76 0.06
N ARG A 78 8.72 -2.59 0.57
CA ARG A 78 9.64 -1.55 1.07
C ARG A 78 9.15 -0.96 2.38
N GLU A 79 10.06 -0.38 3.15
CA GLU A 79 9.75 0.22 4.43
C GLU A 79 9.15 1.63 4.27
N PHE A 80 8.09 1.90 5.00
CA PHE A 80 7.40 3.17 5.11
C PHE A 80 7.21 3.60 6.57
N GLU A 81 7.15 4.92 6.74
CA GLU A 81 6.77 5.57 7.99
C GLU A 81 5.32 6.07 7.84
N LEU A 82 4.44 5.57 8.70
CA LEU A 82 3.09 6.13 8.87
C LEU A 82 3.16 7.30 9.85
N LYS A 83 2.82 8.50 9.37
CA LYS A 83 2.80 9.72 10.17
C LYS A 83 1.40 9.99 10.72
N ASP A 84 1.33 10.70 11.84
CA ASP A 84 0.08 11.07 12.52
C ASP A 84 -0.88 11.90 11.63
N ASN A 85 -0.35 12.53 10.57
CA ASN A 85 -1.14 13.30 9.61
C ASN A 85 -1.73 12.45 8.47
N GLY A 86 -1.60 11.11 8.52
CA GLY A 86 -2.06 10.19 7.48
C GLY A 86 -1.12 10.08 6.27
N ASP A 87 0.05 10.73 6.31
CA ASP A 87 1.08 10.51 5.30
C ASP A 87 1.74 9.15 5.50
N PHE A 88 1.97 8.47 4.38
CA PHE A 88 2.68 7.21 4.32
C PHE A 88 3.95 7.43 3.48
N VAL A 89 5.09 7.60 4.16
CA VAL A 89 6.32 8.12 3.55
C VAL A 89 7.36 7.02 3.43
N LEU A 90 7.93 6.83 2.23
CA LEU A 90 8.98 5.83 2.02
C LEU A 90 10.20 6.14 2.90
N VAL A 91 10.58 5.22 3.78
CA VAL A 91 11.84 5.31 4.54
C VAL A 91 12.95 5.01 3.53
N SER A 92 13.84 5.98 3.33
CA SER A 92 14.72 6.00 2.16
C SER A 92 15.56 4.73 1.98
N ARG A 93 15.56 4.25 0.72
CA ARG A 93 16.37 3.18 0.06
C ARG A 93 17.54 2.58 0.81
#